data_AF-B3G1T7-F1
#
_entry.id   AF-B3G1T7-F1
#
_cell.length_a   1.000
_cell.length_b   1.000
_cell.length_c   1.000
_cell.angle_alpha   90.00
_cell.angle_beta   90.00
_cell.angle_gamma   90.00
#
_symmetry.space_group_name_H-M   'P 1'
#
loop_
_entity.id
_entity.type
_entity.pdbx_description
1 polymer ?
#
loop_
_entity_poly.entity_id
_entity_poly.type
_entity_poly.pdbx_seq_one_letter_code
_entity_poly.pdbx_strand_id
1 'polypeptide(L)' 'MRFNDLKSETLNLRVSPMFKLALKEAAEHEQRSMVNMLEVLLCDYCDRKGIVLPNQGASQMPGQERVATGRKKNVGAAA' A
#
# COMPACT_ATOMS: atom_id res chain seq x y z
N MET A 1 -9.38 -4.67 -1.72
CA MET A 1 -8.21 -4.24 -0.89
C MET A 1 -8.50 -4.51 0.60
N ARG A 2 -7.51 -4.75 1.48
CA ARG A 2 -7.74 -5.00 2.93
C ARG A 2 -6.69 -4.30 3.79
N PHE A 3 -7.11 -3.38 4.66
CA PHE A 3 -6.26 -2.65 5.61
C PHE A 3 -6.04 -3.44 6.91
N ASN A 4 -5.49 -4.64 6.79
CA ASN A 4 -5.32 -5.55 7.93
C ASN A 4 -3.93 -5.44 8.58
N ASP A 5 -3.33 -4.24 8.55
CA ASP A 5 -2.02 -4.01 9.16
C ASP A 5 -2.12 -4.04 10.68
N LEU A 6 -1.13 -4.64 11.33
CA LEU A 6 -1.09 -4.73 12.80
C LEU A 6 -0.74 -3.39 13.44
N LYS A 7 -0.17 -2.45 12.68
CA LYS A 7 0.20 -1.11 13.14
C LYS A 7 -0.77 -0.08 12.54
N SER A 8 -1.48 0.61 13.42
CA SER A 8 -2.32 1.75 13.06
C SER A 8 -1.52 3.05 13.07
N GLU A 9 -1.68 3.88 12.04
CA GLU A 9 -1.18 5.27 12.01
C GLU A 9 -2.34 6.25 12.26
N THR A 10 -2.10 7.34 12.98
CA THR A 10 -3.13 8.32 13.32
C THR A 10 -3.37 9.30 12.17
N LEU A 11 -4.58 9.31 11.61
CA LEU A 11 -5.00 10.25 10.57
C LEU A 11 -5.87 11.39 11.16
N ASN A 12 -5.36 12.63 11.15
CA ASN A 12 -6.09 13.81 11.60
C ASN A 12 -6.75 14.53 10.42
N LEU A 13 -8.08 14.60 10.40
CA LEU A 13 -8.85 15.20 9.29
C LEU A 13 -9.67 16.39 9.77
N ARG A 14 -9.65 17.49 9.01
CA ARG A 14 -10.64 18.57 9.13
C ARG A 14 -11.70 18.37 8.05
N VAL A 15 -12.93 18.10 8.47
CA VAL A 15 -14.07 17.83 7.59
C VAL A 15 -15.24 18.73 7.95
N SER A 16 -16.19 18.89 7.02
CA SER A 16 -17.42 19.62 7.33
C SER A 16 -18.28 18.84 8.34
N PRO A 17 -19.11 19.53 9.14
CA PRO A 17 -20.03 18.86 10.07
C PRO A 17 -20.99 17.90 9.36
N MET A 18 -21.45 18.28 8.16
CA MET A 18 -22.32 17.45 7.32
C MET A 18 -21.62 16.16 6.87
N PHE A 19 -20.35 16.22 6.49
CA PHE A 19 -19.59 15.03 6.13
C PHE A 19 -19.45 14.07 7.31
N LYS A 20 -19.14 14.59 8.49
CA LYS A 20 -19.05 13.79 9.71
C LYS A 20 -20.38 13.09 10.02
N LEU A 21 -21.50 13.79 9.87
CA LEU A 21 -22.83 13.21 10.10
C LEU A 21 -23.12 12.10 9.09
N ALA A 22 -22.94 12.35 7.80
CA ALA A 22 -23.16 11.34 6.77
C ALA A 22 -22.28 10.09 6.96
N LEU A 23 -21.01 10.28 7.34
CA LEU A 23 -20.10 9.18 7.63
C LEU A 23 -20.56 8.38 8.86
N LYS A 24 -21.05 9.06 9.89
CA LYS A 24 -21.57 8.42 11.11
C LYS A 24 -22.79 7.55 10.78
N GLU A 25 -23.76 8.09 10.06
CA GLU A 25 -24.98 7.36 9.67
C GLU A 25 -24.65 6.12 8.82
N ALA A 26 -23.74 6.25 7.85
CA ALA A 26 -23.29 5.11 7.04
C ALA A 26 -22.59 4.03 7.89
N ALA A 27 -21.73 4.45 8.81
CA ALA A 27 -21.03 3.54 9.70
C ALA A 27 -21.98 2.81 10.66
N GLU A 28 -22.99 3.50 11.20
CA GLU A 28 -24.02 2.93 12.06
C GLU A 28 -24.91 1.94 11.30
N HIS A 29 -25.28 2.25 10.05
CA HIS A 29 -26.05 1.36 9.18
C HIS A 29 -25.32 0.03 8.92
N GLU A 30 -24.00 0.05 8.76
CA GLU A 30 -23.18 -1.15 8.55
C GLU A 30 -22.62 -1.78 9.84
N GLN A 31 -22.96 -1.24 11.02
CA GLN A 31 -22.47 -1.69 12.33
C GLN A 31 -20.94 -1.72 12.42
N ARG A 32 -20.29 -0.67 11.90
CA ARG A 32 -18.82 -0.51 11.88
C ARG A 32 -18.42 0.83 12.48
N SER A 33 -17.15 0.96 12.87
CA SER A 33 -16.61 2.26 13.27
C SER A 33 -16.53 3.22 12.07
N MET A 34 -16.59 4.53 12.30
CA MET A 34 -16.42 5.54 11.25
C MET A 34 -15.09 5.40 10.49
N VAL A 35 -14.03 4.96 11.17
CA VAL A 35 -12.71 4.72 10.57
C VAL A 35 -12.78 3.53 9.60
N ASN A 36 -13.35 2.40 10.05
CA ASN A 36 -13.50 1.22 9.20
C ASN A 36 -14.45 1.48 8.03
N MET A 37 -15.47 2.34 8.21
CA MET A 37 -16.33 2.77 7.11
C MET A 37 -15.55 3.56 6.05
N LEU A 38 -14.66 4.45 6.48
CA LEU A 38 -13.81 5.22 5.56
C LEU A 38 -12.88 4.29 4.75
N GLU A 39 -12.34 3.27 5.38
CA GLU A 39 -11.55 2.23 4.72
C GLU A 39 -12.34 1.48 3.64
N VAL A 40 -13.58 1.08 3.93
CA VAL A 40 -14.45 0.42 2.95
C VAL A 40 -14.76 1.33 1.77
N LEU A 41 -15.12 2.59 2.03
CA LEU A 41 -15.39 3.58 0.99
C LEU A 41 -14.16 3.81 0.09
N LEU A 42 -12.97 3.86 0.69
CA LEU A 42 -11.73 4.04 -0.05
C LEU A 42 -11.38 2.80 -0.88
N CYS A 43 -11.57 1.59 -0.33
CA CYS A 43 -11.42 0.34 -1.08
C CYS A 43 -12.31 0.32 -2.31
N ASP A 44 -13.61 0.58 -2.13
CA ASP A 44 -14.59 0.56 -3.22
C ASP A 44 -14.27 1.63 -4.29
N TYR A 45 -13.85 2.83 -3.87
CA TYR A 45 -13.41 3.87 -4.79
C TYR A 45 -12.19 3.42 -5.62
N CYS A 46 -11.18 2.86 -4.96
CA CYS A 46 -9.98 2.35 -5.64
C CYS A 46 -10.31 1.20 -6.59
N ASP A 47 -11.12 0.24 -6.15
CA ASP A 47 -11.52 -0.92 -6.94
C ASP A 47 -12.31 -0.47 -8.19
N ARG A 48 -13.24 0.48 -8.06
CA ARG A 48 -14.00 1.05 -9.20
C ARG A 48 -13.15 1.86 -10.17
N LYS A 49 -12.10 2.52 -9.68
CA LYS A 49 -11.20 3.35 -10.50
C LYS A 49 -9.98 2.59 -11.02
N GLY A 50 -9.79 1.34 -10.60
CA GLY A 50 -8.60 0.56 -10.94
C GLY A 50 -7.30 1.13 -10.32
N ILE A 51 -7.39 1.84 -9.21
CA ILE A 51 -6.23 2.43 -8.53
C ILE A 51 -5.55 1.32 -7.72
N VAL A 52 -4.36 0.89 -8.17
CA VAL A 52 -3.54 -0.10 -7.46
C VAL A 52 -2.57 0.64 -6.54
N LEU A 53 -2.70 0.46 -5.22
CA LEU A 53 -1.70 0.96 -4.28
C LEU A 53 -0.47 0.02 -4.26
N PRO A 54 0.76 0.58 -4.21
CA PRO A 54 1.95 -0.22 -4.03
C PRO A 54 1.91 -0.90 -2.66
N ASN A 55 1.88 -2.23 -2.65
CA ASN A 55 1.96 -3.03 -1.45
C ASN A 55 3.25 -2.67 -0.68
N GLN A 56 3.12 -2.02 0.48
CA GLN A 56 4.25 -1.64 1.32
C GLN A 56 4.92 -2.84 2.03
N GLY A 57 4.60 -4.08 1.63
CA GLY A 57 5.19 -5.33 2.12
C GLY A 57 6.41 -5.85 1.35
N ALA A 58 7.03 -5.07 0.45
CA ALA A 58 8.24 -5.50 -0.29
C ALA A 58 9.44 -4.54 -0.16
N SER A 59 9.41 -3.57 0.75
CA SER A 59 10.57 -2.70 1.02
C SER A 59 11.39 -3.20 2.21
N GLN A 60 11.78 -4.48 2.19
CA GLN A 60 12.88 -4.98 3.02
C GLN A 60 13.44 -6.30 2.48
N MET A 61 14.28 -6.20 1.45
CA MET A 61 15.45 -7.07 1.28
C MET A 61 16.54 -6.29 0.52
N PRO A 62 17.60 -5.82 1.19
CA PRO A 62 18.85 -5.54 0.52
C PRO A 62 19.62 -6.86 0.36
N GLY A 63 19.97 -7.20 -0.88
CA GLY A 63 21.02 -8.18 -1.15
C GLY A 63 20.53 -9.47 -1.81
N GLN A 64 20.56 -9.50 -3.14
CA GLN A 64 21.13 -10.62 -3.87
C GLN A 64 21.41 -10.23 -5.33
N GLU A 65 22.61 -9.71 -5.60
CA GLU A 65 23.24 -9.93 -6.90
C GLU A 65 24.67 -10.41 -6.69
N ARG A 66 24.83 -11.70 -6.39
CA ARG A 66 26.10 -12.38 -6.63
C ARG A 66 26.17 -12.72 -8.12
N VAL A 67 26.71 -11.83 -8.94
CA VAL A 67 27.22 -12.21 -10.26
C VAL A 67 28.60 -12.80 -10.08
N ALA A 68 28.65 -14.09 -9.75
CA ALA A 68 29.80 -14.92 -10.10
C ALA A 68 29.56 -15.46 -11.50
N THR A 69 30.00 -14.71 -12.52
CA THR A 69 30.22 -15.20 -13.89
C THR A 69 31.52 -14.54 -14.31
N GLY A 70 32.66 -15.22 -14.35
CA GLY A 70 32.84 -16.46 -15.07
C GLY A 70 33.78 -16.15 -16.24
N ARG A 71 35.02 -16.60 -16.08
CA ARG A 71 35.97 -16.97 -17.15
C ARG A 71 36.80 -15.86 -17.80
N LYS A 72 38.06 -15.81 -17.35
CA LYS A 72 39.24 -15.31 -18.06
C LYS A 72 39.22 -15.72 -19.53
N LYS A 73 39.39 -14.74 -20.43
CA LYS A 73 39.85 -14.97 -21.80
C LYS A 73 41.23 -14.34 -21.92
N ASN A 74 42.23 -15.21 -22.05
CA ASN A 74 43.60 -14.88 -22.38
C ASN A 74 43.62 -14.41 -23.84
N VAL A 75 44.33 -13.33 -24.15
CA VAL A 75 44.92 -13.13 -25.47
C VAL A 75 46.32 -12.57 -25.26
N GLY A 76 47.31 -13.42 -25.44
CA GLY A 76 48.62 -12.99 -25.88
C GLY A 76 48.64 -12.93 -27.41
N ALA A 77 49.24 -11.89 -27.95
CA ALA A 77 49.83 -11.79 -29.30
C ALA A 77 50.49 -10.39 -29.37
N ALA A 78 51.80 -10.28 -29.22
CA ALA A 78 52.80 -10.43 -30.29
C ALA A 78 52.79 -9.25 -31.27
N ALA A 79 53.71 -8.30 -31.07
CA ALA A 79 54.54 -7.63 -32.08
C ALA A 79 55.53 -6.71 -31.37
#